data_AF-A0A7S2KM59-F1
#
_entry.id   AF-A0A7S2KM59-F1
#
_cell.length_a   1.000
_cell.length_b   1.000
_cell.length_c   1.000
_cell.angle_alpha   90.00
_cell.angle_beta   90.00
_cell.angle_gamma   90.00
#
_symmetry.space_group_name_H-M   'P 1'
#
loop_
_entity.id
_entity.type
_entity.pdbx_description
1 polymer ?
#
loop_
_entity_poly.entity_id
_entity_poly.type
_entity_poly.pdbx_seq_one_letter_code
_entity_poly.pdbx_strand_id
1 'polypeptide(L)'
;MDKSATVLVGLARVMSGVLRSDDVEYNIYGPSDADRGIQQPSTRRNIQLYLIMGSSLVAVEEVPAGHICAITNVDDLRWRTLTLCDQDYGVPVQGVSIKARPLVKVNVEACIPSETDALERGLVRLSLA
;
A
#
# COMPACT_ATOMS: atom_id res chain seq x y z
N MET A 1 10.93 20.83 17.54
CA MET A 1 9.84 20.03 18.12
C MET A 1 9.58 18.91 17.14
N ASP A 2 9.89 17.69 17.55
CA ASP A 2 10.16 16.54 16.68
C ASP A 2 8.91 16.18 15.86
N LYS A 3 8.99 16.34 14.53
CA LYS A 3 7.87 16.10 13.62
C LYS A 3 7.84 14.60 13.38
N SER A 4 7.25 13.83 14.31
CA SER A 4 7.14 12.38 14.20
C SER A 4 6.66 12.01 12.81
N ALA A 5 7.56 11.44 12.01
CA ALA A 5 7.26 11.08 10.64
C ALA A 5 6.28 9.90 10.68
N THR A 6 5.00 10.18 10.44
CA THR A 6 3.99 9.14 10.28
C THR A 6 4.27 8.40 8.97
N VAL A 7 4.68 7.14 9.07
CA VAL A 7 4.91 6.26 7.92
C VAL A 7 3.66 5.42 7.71
N LEU A 8 3.17 5.38 6.47
CA LEU A 8 2.14 4.42 6.07
C LEU A 8 2.80 3.08 5.79
N VAL A 9 2.25 2.03 6.38
CA VAL A 9 2.73 0.67 6.21
C VAL A 9 1.61 -0.12 5.53
N GLY A 10 1.92 -0.71 4.39
CA GLY A 10 1.01 -1.58 3.67
C GLY A 10 0.97 -2.96 4.31
N LEU A 11 -0.23 -3.54 4.44
CA LEU A 11 -0.38 -4.94 4.83
C LEU A 11 -0.44 -5.80 3.56
N ALA A 12 0.50 -6.75 3.43
CA ALA A 12 0.59 -7.61 2.26
C ALA A 12 0.62 -9.08 2.65
N ARG A 13 0.12 -9.94 1.76
CA ARG A 13 0.25 -11.39 1.85
C ARG A 13 1.09 -11.90 0.69
N VAL A 14 2.09 -12.72 0.99
CA VAL A 14 2.92 -13.37 -0.02
C VAL A 14 2.14 -14.56 -0.59
N MET A 15 1.75 -14.47 -1.87
CA MET A 15 0.94 -15.50 -2.53
C MET A 15 1.80 -16.68 -3.01
N SER A 16 2.98 -16.40 -3.55
CA SER A 16 3.91 -17.37 -4.12
C SER A 16 5.35 -16.94 -3.91
N GLY A 17 6.27 -17.91 -3.93
CA GLY A 17 7.71 -17.66 -3.82
C GLY A 17 8.15 -17.11 -2.46
N VAL A 18 9.13 -16.21 -2.50
CA VAL A 18 9.72 -15.55 -1.34
C VAL A 18 9.85 -14.07 -1.67
N LEU A 19 9.24 -13.23 -0.85
CA LEU A 19 9.32 -11.77 -0.96
C LEU A 19 10.60 -11.30 -0.26
N ARG A 20 11.40 -10.42 -0.89
CA ARG A 20 12.69 -9.94 -0.37
C ARG A 20 12.73 -8.41 -0.30
N SER A 21 13.45 -7.88 0.69
CA SER A 21 13.67 -6.44 0.85
C SER A 21 14.80 -5.92 -0.04
N ASP A 22 15.90 -6.69 -0.11
CA ASP A 22 17.15 -6.25 -0.73
C ASP A 22 17.38 -6.92 -2.08
N ASP A 23 18.11 -6.23 -2.97
CA ASP A 23 18.56 -6.69 -4.29
C ASP A 23 17.46 -7.13 -5.29
N VAL A 24 16.19 -6.85 -4.99
CA VAL A 24 15.05 -7.17 -5.87
C VAL A 24 14.14 -5.96 -6.05
N GLU A 25 13.84 -5.63 -7.30
CA GLU A 25 12.79 -4.69 -7.65
C GLU A 25 11.52 -5.43 -8.05
N TYR A 26 10.38 -4.97 -7.55
CA TYR A 26 9.09 -5.54 -7.87
C TYR A 26 8.33 -4.63 -8.82
N ASN A 27 7.77 -5.23 -9.86
CA ASN A 27 6.72 -4.66 -10.68
C ASN A 27 5.45 -4.49 -9.83
N ILE A 28 4.92 -3.27 -9.83
CA ILE A 28 3.70 -2.94 -9.08
C ILE A 28 2.53 -2.82 -10.06
N TYR A 29 1.46 -3.56 -9.78
CA TYR A 29 0.23 -3.57 -10.55
C TYR A 29 -0.92 -2.98 -9.73
N GLY A 30 -1.67 -2.07 -10.34
CA GLY A 30 -2.83 -1.41 -9.76
C GLY A 30 -4.16 -2.11 -10.10
N PRO A 31 -5.27 -1.66 -9.50
CA PRO A 31 -6.58 -2.27 -9.70
C PRO A 31 -7.17 -1.99 -11.09
N SER A 32 -6.76 -0.89 -11.74
CA SER A 32 -7.17 -0.56 -13.12
C SER A 32 -6.46 -1.39 -14.20
N ASP A 33 -5.42 -2.14 -13.83
CA ASP A 33 -4.69 -3.02 -14.75
C ASP A 33 -5.44 -4.33 -15.01
N ALA A 34 -6.41 -4.69 -14.15
CA ALA A 34 -7.21 -5.90 -14.30
C ALA A 34 -8.11 -5.88 -15.55
N ASP A 35 -8.59 -4.71 -15.96
CA ASP A 35 -9.53 -4.55 -17.09
C ASP A 35 -8.83 -4.30 -18.45
N ARG A 36 -7.50 -4.12 -18.45
CA ARG A 36 -6.76 -3.62 -19.64
C ARG A 36 -5.85 -4.64 -20.33
N GLY A 37 -5.79 -5.87 -19.84
CA GLY A 37 -4.89 -6.89 -20.38
C GLY A 37 -3.41 -6.64 -20.02
N ILE A 38 -2.53 -7.52 -20.49
CA ILE A 38 -1.09 -7.49 -20.16
C ILE A 38 -0.42 -6.31 -20.88
N GLN A 39 -0.18 -5.20 -20.18
CA GLN A 39 0.82 -4.19 -20.57
C GLN A 39 1.61 -3.67 -19.36
N GLN A 40 2.74 -3.03 -19.68
CA GLN A 40 3.94 -2.80 -18.88
C GLN A 40 3.70 -2.42 -17.40
N PRO A 41 4.58 -2.92 -16.51
CA PRO A 41 4.52 -2.60 -15.09
C PRO A 41 4.53 -1.08 -14.89
N SER A 42 3.61 -0.58 -14.06
CA SER A 42 3.41 0.86 -13.89
C SER A 42 4.65 1.52 -13.28
N THR A 43 5.42 0.76 -12.50
CA THR A 43 6.64 1.16 -11.82
C THR A 43 7.34 -0.07 -11.24
N ARG A 44 8.68 -0.07 -11.25
CA ARG A 44 9.53 -1.00 -10.49
C ARG A 44 10.13 -0.29 -9.29
N ARG A 45 10.07 -0.91 -8.10
CA ARG A 45 10.71 -0.39 -6.89
C ARG A 45 11.20 -1.48 -5.95
N ASN A 46 12.17 -1.10 -5.14
CA ASN A 46 12.54 -1.83 -3.94
C ASN A 46 11.52 -1.57 -2.82
N ILE A 47 11.29 -2.59 -2.00
CA ILE A 47 10.39 -2.54 -0.87
C ILE A 47 11.17 -2.87 0.40
N GLN A 48 10.68 -2.44 1.56
CA GLN A 48 11.21 -2.96 2.83
C GLN A 48 10.14 -3.78 3.53
N LEU A 49 10.55 -4.91 4.07
CA LEU A 49 9.68 -5.89 4.71
C LEU A 49 9.80 -5.83 6.22
N TYR A 50 8.65 -5.95 6.87
CA TYR A 50 8.54 -6.00 8.30
C TYR A 50 7.57 -7.12 8.71
N LEU A 51 7.87 -7.83 9.79
CA LEU A 51 6.92 -8.69 10.47
C LEU A 51 6.15 -7.89 11.53
N ILE A 52 4.84 -8.09 11.57
CA ILE A 52 3.96 -7.44 12.53
C ILE A 52 3.89 -8.31 13.79
N MET A 53 4.53 -7.85 14.86
CA MET A 53 4.60 -8.52 16.15
C MET A 53 3.76 -7.75 17.18
N GLY A 54 2.45 -7.81 17.02
CA GLY A 54 1.51 -7.03 17.83
C GLY A 54 1.62 -5.54 17.50
N SER A 55 2.09 -4.72 18.45
CA SER A 55 2.32 -3.29 18.26
C SER A 55 3.67 -2.94 17.63
N SER A 56 4.56 -3.92 17.48
CA SER A 56 5.93 -3.72 17.02
C SER A 56 6.12 -4.21 15.59
N LEU A 57 6.99 -3.54 14.84
CA LEU A 57 7.44 -3.94 13.50
C LEU A 57 8.88 -4.41 13.59
N VAL A 58 9.15 -5.61 13.09
CA VAL A 58 10.50 -6.19 13.05
C VAL A 58 10.95 -6.25 11.60
N ALA A 59 12.02 -5.54 11.25
CA ALA A 59 12.57 -5.58 9.89
C ALA A 59 13.07 -7.00 9.55
N VAL A 60 12.78 -7.46 8.34
CA VAL A 60 13.20 -8.77 7.85
C VAL A 60 13.71 -8.67 6.41
N GLU A 61 14.65 -9.55 6.07
CA GLU A 61 15.20 -9.62 4.71
C GLU A 61 14.28 -10.36 3.75
N GLU A 62 13.61 -11.42 4.22
CA GLU A 62 12.74 -12.23 3.39
C GLU A 62 11.51 -12.80 4.11
N VAL A 63 10.43 -13.00 3.36
CA VAL A 63 9.16 -13.57 3.84
C VAL A 63 8.64 -14.62 2.85
N PRO A 64 8.46 -15.89 3.26
CA PRO A 64 8.00 -16.94 2.35
C PRO A 64 6.48 -16.90 2.13
N ALA A 65 6.03 -17.53 1.03
CA ALA A 65 4.62 -17.67 0.68
C ALA A 65 3.74 -18.17 1.84
N GLY A 66 2.50 -17.69 1.86
CA GLY A 66 1.51 -18.00 2.89
C GLY A 66 1.52 -17.07 4.10
N HIS A 67 2.59 -16.30 4.30
CA HIS A 67 2.69 -15.36 5.41
C HIS A 67 2.14 -13.97 5.08
N ILE A 68 1.80 -13.23 6.13
CA ILE A 68 1.42 -11.83 6.08
C ILE A 68 2.60 -11.00 6.57
N CYS A 69 2.90 -9.91 5.89
CA CYS A 69 3.96 -8.98 6.25
C CYS A 69 3.50 -7.54 6.06
N ALA A 70 4.24 -6.64 6.68
CA ALA A 70 4.17 -5.21 6.47
C ALA A 70 5.18 -4.83 5.38
N ILE A 71 4.76 -3.97 4.46
CA ILE A 71 5.58 -3.42 3.38
C ILE A 71 5.62 -1.89 3.48
N THR A 72 6.75 -1.30 3.18
CA THR A 72 6.89 0.17 3.03
C THR A 72 7.49 0.52 1.67
N ASN A 73 7.60 1.82 1.37
CA ASN A 73 8.09 2.35 0.08
C ASN A 73 7.11 2.16 -1.09
N VAL A 74 5.81 2.13 -0.79
CA VAL A 74 4.70 1.98 -1.75
C VAL A 74 3.62 3.07 -1.57
N ASP A 75 3.87 4.03 -0.69
CA ASP A 75 2.92 5.03 -0.20
C ASP A 75 2.63 6.17 -1.20
N ASP A 76 3.52 6.40 -2.16
CA ASP A 76 3.38 7.45 -3.17
C ASP A 76 2.40 7.09 -4.30
N LEU A 77 2.09 5.81 -4.49
CA LEU A 77 1.22 5.31 -5.56
C LEU A 77 -0.26 5.69 -5.38
N ARG A 78 -0.66 6.10 -4.18
CA ARG A 78 -2.04 6.46 -3.83
C ARG A 78 -3.10 5.41 -4.23
N TRP A 79 -2.72 4.13 -4.23
CA TRP A 79 -3.61 3.02 -4.54
C TRP A 79 -4.02 2.27 -3.28
N ARG A 80 -5.31 1.98 -3.16
CA ARG A 80 -5.86 1.20 -2.05
C ARG A 80 -5.55 -0.30 -2.15
N THR A 81 -5.34 -0.79 -3.36
CA THR A 81 -4.97 -2.19 -3.61
C THR A 81 -3.88 -2.19 -4.66
N LEU A 82 -2.84 -2.98 -4.42
CA LEU A 82 -1.75 -3.19 -5.36
C LEU A 82 -1.29 -4.65 -5.27
N THR A 83 -0.73 -5.14 -6.37
CA THR A 83 -0.12 -6.47 -6.45
C THR A 83 1.35 -6.30 -6.84
N LEU A 84 2.25 -7.00 -6.14
CA LEU A 84 3.68 -6.99 -6.40
C LEU A 84 4.08 -8.28 -7.12
N CYS A 85 4.89 -8.17 -8.17
CA CYS A 85 5.48 -9.32 -8.86
C CYS A 85 6.92 -9.01 -9.27
N ASP A 86 7.81 -9.99 -9.17
CA ASP A 86 9.19 -9.90 -9.67
C ASP A 86 9.27 -10.08 -11.19
N GLN A 87 8.27 -10.75 -11.80
CA GLN A 87 8.20 -11.00 -13.23
C GLN A 87 7.37 -9.93 -13.96
N ASP A 88 7.63 -9.76 -15.26
CA ASP A 88 6.96 -8.76 -16.11
C ASP A 88 5.49 -9.10 -16.41
N TYR A 89 5.11 -10.36 -16.19
CA TYR A 89 3.75 -10.86 -16.34
C TYR A 89 3.16 -11.15 -14.95
N GLY A 90 2.48 -10.15 -14.37
CA GLY A 90 1.65 -10.31 -13.18
C GLY A 90 0.17 -10.22 -13.52
N VAL A 91 -0.67 -11.02 -12.86
CA VAL A 91 -2.13 -10.78 -12.86
C VAL A 91 -2.47 -9.99 -11.60
N PRO A 92 -3.03 -8.78 -11.71
CA PRO A 92 -3.46 -8.01 -10.55
C PRO A 92 -4.50 -8.83 -9.77
N VAL A 93 -4.24 -9.07 -8.49
CA VAL A 93 -5.22 -9.75 -7.63
C VAL A 93 -6.37 -8.78 -7.42
N GLN A 94 -7.58 -9.20 -7.79
CA GLN A 94 -8.77 -8.37 -7.65
C GLN A 94 -8.94 -7.97 -6.18
N GLY A 95 -8.91 -6.66 -5.93
CA GLY A 95 -9.02 -6.11 -4.58
C GLY A 95 -10.35 -6.41 -3.92
N VAL A 96 -10.38 -6.25 -2.60
CA VAL A 96 -11.62 -6.35 -1.81
C VAL A 96 -12.57 -5.22 -2.24
N SER A 97 -13.58 -5.57 -3.02
CA SER A 97 -14.70 -4.67 -3.26
C SER A 97 -15.56 -4.63 -1.99
N ILE A 98 -15.62 -3.45 -1.36
CA ILE A 98 -16.63 -3.22 -0.33
C ILE A 98 -17.98 -3.28 -1.04
N LYS A 99 -18.75 -4.36 -0.81
CA LYS A 99 -20.07 -4.55 -1.43
C LYS A 99 -21.10 -3.53 -0.95
N ALA A 100 -20.89 -2.93 0.22
CA ALA A 100 -21.73 -1.87 0.75
C ALA A 100 -21.44 -0.56 0.02
N ARG A 101 -22.43 -0.01 -0.70
CA ARG A 101 -22.34 1.35 -1.23
C ARG A 101 -22.35 2.34 -0.06
N PRO A 102 -21.35 3.24 0.08
CA PRO A 102 -21.40 4.28 1.10
C PRO A 102 -22.59 5.21 0.81
N LEU A 103 -23.58 5.22 1.70
CA LEU A 103 -24.81 6.01 1.56
C LEU A 103 -24.74 7.37 2.26
N VAL A 104 -23.96 7.44 3.33
CA VAL A 104 -23.88 8.62 4.20
C VAL A 104 -22.77 9.54 3.70
N LYS A 105 -23.09 10.82 3.55
CA LYS A 105 -22.14 11.90 3.27
C LYS A 105 -22.03 12.78 4.50
N VAL A 106 -20.81 13.16 4.84
CA VAL A 106 -20.51 14.05 5.97
C VAL A 106 -19.62 15.16 5.46
N ASN A 107 -19.98 16.41 5.79
CA ASN A 107 -19.12 17.56 5.51
C ASN A 107 -18.13 17.71 6.67
N VAL A 108 -16.86 17.91 6.34
CA VAL A 108 -15.78 18.06 7.32
C VAL A 108 -15.07 19.38 7.05
N GLU A 109 -14.91 20.19 8.08
CA GLU A 109 -14.25 21.49 8.02
C GLU A 109 -13.22 21.59 9.16
N ALA A 110 -12.15 22.34 8.94
CA ALA A 110 -11.15 22.59 9.98
C ALA A 110 -11.72 23.54 11.02
N CYS A 111 -11.49 23.24 12.31
CA CYS A 111 -11.91 24.14 13.39
C CYS A 111 -11.13 25.47 13.35
N ILE A 112 -9.86 25.41 12.97
CA ILE A 112 -8.98 26.57 12.80
C ILE A 112 -8.68 26.74 11.30
N PRO A 113 -8.97 27.91 10.69
CA PRO A 113 -8.79 28.10 9.24
C PRO A 113 -7.36 27.87 8.74
N SER A 114 -6.35 28.17 9.56
CA SER A 114 -4.94 27.96 9.22
C SER A 114 -4.54 26.48 9.15
N GLU A 115 -5.37 25.56 9.64
CA GLU A 115 -5.10 24.12 9.65
C GLU A 115 -5.76 23.36 8.49
N THR A 116 -6.41 24.07 7.56
CA THR A 116 -7.09 23.48 6.40
C THR A 116 -6.17 22.56 5.59
N ASP A 117 -4.92 22.96 5.36
CA ASP A 117 -3.96 22.14 4.62
C ASP A 117 -3.58 20.85 5.39
N ALA A 118 -3.60 20.89 6.72
CA ALA A 118 -3.33 19.72 7.55
C ALA A 118 -4.49 18.73 7.47
N LEU A 119 -5.73 19.23 7.47
CA LEU A 119 -6.93 18.43 7.25
C LEU A 119 -6.91 17.76 5.87
N GLU A 120 -6.62 18.50 4.80
CA GLU A 120 -6.56 17.96 3.45
C GLU A 120 -5.54 16.82 3.33
N ARG A 121 -4.31 17.02 3.84
CA ARG A 121 -3.28 15.97 3.87
C ARG A 121 -3.72 14.75 4.68
N GLY A 122 -4.43 14.96 5.79
CA GLY A 122 -4.98 13.90 6.62
C GLY A 122 -6.04 13.09 5.88
N LEU A 123 -6.97 13.75 5.17
CA LEU A 123 -8.01 13.10 4.37
C LEU A 123 -7.42 12.29 3.22
N VAL A 124 -6.38 12.81 2.55
CA VAL A 124 -5.66 12.05 1.53
C VAL A 124 -5.05 10.78 2.13
N ARG A 125 -4.39 10.86 3.29
CA ARG A 125 -3.83 9.68 3.96
C ARG A 125 -4.90 8.69 4.39
N LEU A 126 -6.03 9.17 4.90
CA LEU A 126 -7.17 8.33 5.28
C LEU A 126 -7.75 7.57 4.09
N SER A 127 -7.78 8.18 2.90
CA SER A 127 -8.27 7.51 1.69
C SER A 127 -7.41 6.33 1.24
N LEU A 128 -6.17 6.26 1.71
CA LEU A 128 -5.21 5.19 1.41
C LEU A 128 -5.22 4.06 2.45
N ALA A 129 -5.76 4.32 3.65
CA ALA A 129 -5.90 3.33 4.72
C ALA A 129 -7.14 2.44 4.51
#